data_AF-A0A7C3C2G9-F1
#
_entry.id   AF-A0A7C3C2G9-F1
#
_cell.length_a   1.000
_cell.length_b   1.000
_cell.length_c   1.000
_cell.angle_alpha   90.00
_cell.angle_beta   90.00
_cell.angle_gamma   90.00
#
_symmetry.space_group_name_H-M   'P 1'
#
loop_
_entity.id
_entity.type
_entity.pdbx_description
1 polymer ?
#
loop_
_entity_poly.entity_id
_entity_poly.type
_entity_poly.pdbx_seq_one_letter_code
_entity_poly.pdbx_strand_id
1 'polypeptide(L)' 'MTQDTHVTDYQTAVSMQNMAADPLHSVFVSANAGSGKTRVLVNRVSRILLSGTGKDRIEP' A
#
# COMPACT_ATOMS: atom_id res chain seq x y z
N MET A 1 -23.96 10.89 -17.77
CA MET A 1 -23.52 9.63 -17.15
C MET A 1 -22.03 9.49 -17.39
N THR A 2 -21.19 10.27 -16.68
CA THR A 2 -19.75 10.40 -17.05
C THR A 2 -18.83 10.72 -15.87
N GLN A 3 -19.36 10.83 -14.64
CA GLN A 3 -18.56 11.17 -13.45
C GLN A 3 -18.17 9.95 -12.59
N ASP A 4 -18.80 8.78 -12.78
CA ASP A 4 -18.58 7.62 -11.89
C ASP A 4 -17.36 6.76 -12.24
N THR A 5 -16.88 6.79 -13.50
CA THR A 5 -15.75 5.97 -13.95
C THR A 5 -14.44 6.38 -13.28
N HIS A 6 -14.15 7.67 -13.19
CA HIS A 6 -12.90 8.18 -12.61
C HIS A 6 -12.75 7.88 -11.12
N VAL A 7 -13.87 7.88 -10.38
CA VAL A 7 -13.87 7.52 -8.96
C VAL A 7 -13.57 6.03 -8.79
N THR A 8 -14.16 5.19 -9.64
CA THR A 8 -13.97 3.74 -9.60
C THR A 8 -12.53 3.33 -9.95
N ASP A 9 -11.93 3.96 -10.97
CA ASP A 9 -10.54 3.70 -11.38
C ASP A 9 -9.54 4.10 -10.29
N TYR A 10 -9.77 5.26 -9.66
CA TYR A 10 -8.96 5.71 -8.53
C TYR A 10 -9.05 4.76 -7.34
N GLN A 11 -10.27 4.36 -6.96
CA GLN A 11 -10.49 3.41 -5.86
C GLN A 11 -9.80 2.07 -6.14
N THR A 12 -9.88 1.58 -7.38
CA THR A 12 -9.22 0.35 -7.81
C THR A 12 -7.70 0.48 -7.69
N ALA A 13 -7.13 1.59 -8.16
CA ALA A 13 -5.70 1.86 -8.03
C ALA A 13 -5.24 1.90 -6.57
N VAL A 14 -6.01 2.56 -5.70
CA VAL A 14 -5.72 2.61 -4.25
C VAL A 14 -5.81 1.22 -3.62
N SER A 15 -6.81 0.42 -3.96
CA SER A 15 -6.95 -0.95 -3.47
C SER A 15 -5.76 -1.82 -3.86
N MET A 16 -5.33 -1.75 -5.12
CA MET A 16 -4.18 -2.51 -5.62
C MET A 16 -2.87 -2.07 -4.95
N GLN A 17 -2.68 -0.77 -4.72
CA GLN A 17 -1.53 -0.25 -3.97
C GLN A 17 -1.51 -0.73 -2.52
N ASN A 18 -2.68 -0.77 -1.86
CA ASN A 18 -2.80 -1.30 -0.49
C ASN A 18 -2.46 -2.78 -0.42
N MET A 19 -2.95 -3.58 -1.37
CA MET A 19 -2.61 -5.00 -1.48
C MET A 19 -1.11 -5.21 -1.72
N ALA A 20 -0.50 -4.42 -2.62
CA ALA A 20 0.93 -4.52 -2.90
C ALA A 20 1.83 -4.11 -1.71
N ALA A 21 1.33 -3.21 -0.85
CA ALA A 21 2.02 -2.76 0.36
C ALA A 21 1.90 -3.75 1.53
N ASP A 22 1.08 -4.78 1.43
CA ASP A 22 0.95 -5.82 2.45
C ASP A 22 2.24 -6.67 2.53
N PRO A 23 2.95 -6.68 3.67
CA PRO A 23 4.17 -7.46 3.81
C PRO A 23 3.95 -8.97 3.78
N LEU A 24 2.74 -9.46 4.08
CA LEU A 24 2.42 -10.89 4.12
C LEU A 24 2.29 -11.52 2.72
N HIS A 25 2.16 -10.70 1.68
CA HIS A 25 2.00 -11.15 0.31
C HIS A 25 3.24 -10.85 -0.53
N SER A 26 3.82 -11.87 -1.17
CA SER A 26 4.83 -11.66 -2.21
C SER A 26 4.13 -11.28 -3.52
N VAL A 27 4.40 -10.06 -4.02
CA VAL A 27 3.71 -9.51 -5.19
C VAL A 27 4.72 -8.89 -6.16
N PHE A 28 4.56 -9.17 -7.45
CA PHE A 28 5.29 -8.47 -8.51
C PHE A 28 4.46 -7.29 -9.00
N VAL A 29 5.01 -6.08 -8.89
CA VAL A 29 4.34 -4.84 -9.30
C VAL A 29 5.02 -4.30 -10.56
N SER A 30 4.31 -4.32 -11.69
CA SER A 30 4.67 -3.54 -12.87
C SER A 30 3.86 -2.24 -12.85
N ALA A 31 4.53 -1.09 -12.91
CA ALA A 31 3.84 0.19 -12.99
C ALA A 31 4.72 1.24 -13.69
N ASN A 32 4.09 2.16 -14.42
CA ASN A 32 4.78 3.20 -15.20
C ASN A 32 5.51 4.22 -14.29
N ALA A 33 6.39 5.06 -14.84
CA ALA A 33 6.99 6.15 -14.05
C ALA A 33 5.88 7.04 -13.42
N GLY A 34 6.10 7.52 -12.19
CA GLY A 34 5.11 8.36 -11.48
C GLY A 34 3.92 7.62 -10.85
N SER A 35 3.74 6.32 -11.06
CA SER A 35 2.62 5.51 -10.53
C SER A 35 2.62 5.23 -9.01
N GLY A 36 3.56 5.79 -8.26
CA GLY A 36 3.61 5.64 -6.80
C GLY A 36 4.32 4.39 -6.27
N LYS A 37 5.08 3.64 -7.09
CA LYS A 37 5.85 2.45 -6.67
C LYS A 37 6.70 2.69 -5.41
N THR A 38 7.37 3.84 -5.32
CA THR A 38 8.17 4.22 -4.14
C THR A 38 7.30 4.35 -2.90
N ARG A 39 6.11 4.95 -3.01
CA ARG A 39 5.19 5.11 -1.88
C ARG A 39 4.64 3.77 -1.39
N VAL A 40 4.35 2.85 -2.31
CA VAL A 40 3.96 1.47 -1.99
C VAL A 40 5.08 0.75 -1.22
N LEU A 41 6.33 0.86 -1.70
CA LEU A 41 7.48 0.24 -1.04
C LEU A 41 7.74 0.84 0.36
N VAL A 42 7.67 2.16 0.50
CA VAL A 42 7.83 2.84 1.79
C VAL A 42 6.77 2.35 2.79
N ASN A 43 5.49 2.30 2.39
CA ASN A 43 4.42 1.80 3.24
C ASN A 43 4.67 0.35 3.69
N ARG A 44 5.10 -0.50 2.76
CA ARG A 44 5.45 -1.90 3.05
C ARG A 44 6.56 -2.02 4.08
N VAL A 45 7.67 -1.28 3.90
CA VAL A 45 8.79 -1.28 4.85
C VAL A 45 8.36 -0.76 6.21
N SER A 46 7.56 0.31 6.28
CA SER A 46 7.01 0.82 7.54
C SER A 46 6.19 -0.25 8.27
N ARG A 47 5.35 -1.01 7.58
CA ARG A 47 4.57 -2.11 8.20
C ARG A 47 5.47 -3.22 8.71
N ILE A 48 6.53 -3.58 7.99
CA ILE A 48 7.51 -4.58 8.45
C ILE A 48 8.17 -4.10 9.74
N LEU A 49 8.68 -2.87 9.75
CA LEU A 49 9.32 -2.29 10.92
C LEU A 49 8.38 -2.24 12.13
N LEU A 50 7.13 -1.83 11.94
CA LEU A 50 6.11 -1.77 13.00
C LEU A 50 5.62 -3.17 13.45
N SER A 51 5.68 -4.18 12.58
CA SER A 51 5.32 -5.56 12.94
C SER A 51 6.45 -6.30 13.69
N GLY A 52 7.71 -5.93 13.43
CA GLY A 52 8.90 -6.50 14.07
C GLY A 52 9.24 -5.85 15.42
N THR A 53 8.72 -4.65 15.67
CA THR A 53 8.69 -4.10 17.03
C THR A 53 7.59 -4.82 17.81
N GLY A 54 7.95 -5.87 18.55
CA GLY A 54 7.11 -6.35 19.64
C GLY A 54 6.68 -5.15 20.49
N LYS A 55 5.42 -5.16 20.97
CA LYS A 55 4.88 -4.14 21.87
C LYS A 55 5.72 -4.04 23.15
N ASP A 56 6.85 -3.35 23.10
CA ASP A 56 7.77 -3.21 24.23
C ASP A 56 7.73 -1.81 24.84
N ARG A 57 6.66 -1.05 24.60
CA ARG A 57 6.35 0.08 25.48
C ARG A 57 4.97 0.67 25.33
N ILE A 58 4.42 0.96 26.51
CA ILE A 58 3.24 1.77 26.84
C ILE A 58 1.95 0.96 26.80
N GLU A 59 1.79 0.11 27.81
CA GLU A 59 0.49 -0.07 28.46
C GLU A 59 0.35 1.07 29.51
N PRO A 60 -0.85 1.67 29.69
CA PRO A 60 -1.09 2.78 30.63
C PRO A 60 -1.01 2.37 32.10
#